data_AF-A0A0U5GJN8-F1
#
_entry.id   AF-A0A0U5GJN8-F1
#
_cell.length_a   1.000
_cell.length_b   1.000
_cell.length_c   1.000
_cell.angle_alpha   90.00
_cell.angle_beta   90.00
_cell.angle_gamma   90.00
#
_symmetry.space_group_name_H-M   'P 1'
#
loop_
_entity.id
_entity.type
_entity.pdbx_description
1 polymer ?
#
loop_
_entity_poly.entity_id
_entity_poly.type
_entity_poly.pdbx_seq_one_letter_code
_entity_poly.pdbx_strand_id
1 'polypeptide(L)'
;MAASNRVRNSAPPLLFHPDLHTRNIFVSDDNPSIITSIIDWQAASIEPAFWYSDEVPDFAEGSPRLMNDNIFRPFRYCNRTWKDGAVALRHEMIETARHWNELGFEGQCPYPLPTREEHEKHEKEYRLFEAAQNLRTDLSRLLNTASDGWVPPDGWEAAQSAQSELFEGMLQAVLTNPDSDNDEPVRDEMTLRSIWPFDLERILVQYIFQSISALLWP
;
A
#
# COMPACT_ATOMS: atom_id res chain seq x y z
N MET A 1 -11.96 -12.37 -26.62
CA MET A 1 -12.78 -12.86 -25.46
C MET A 1 -11.96 -13.90 -24.73
N ALA A 2 -12.00 -13.96 -23.39
CA ALA A 2 -11.14 -14.88 -22.62
C ALA A 2 -11.49 -16.36 -22.89
N ALA A 3 -10.50 -17.16 -23.28
CA ALA A 3 -10.66 -18.58 -23.56
C ALA A 3 -11.00 -19.41 -22.29
N SER A 4 -10.48 -18.99 -21.13
CA SER A 4 -10.69 -19.67 -19.84
C SER A 4 -12.12 -19.54 -19.31
N ASN A 5 -12.76 -20.69 -19.00
CA ASN A 5 -14.07 -20.74 -18.35
C ASN A 5 -14.06 -20.08 -16.96
N ARG A 6 -12.93 -20.12 -16.25
CA ARG A 6 -12.82 -19.51 -14.91
C ARG A 6 -12.86 -17.98 -14.99
N VAL A 7 -12.16 -17.41 -15.98
CA VAL A 7 -12.19 -15.96 -16.25
C VAL A 7 -13.60 -15.53 -16.68
N ARG A 8 -14.26 -16.30 -17.55
CA ARG A 8 -15.64 -16.01 -17.99
C ARG A 8 -16.65 -16.04 -16.85
N ASN A 9 -16.54 -16.97 -15.91
CA ASN A 9 -17.46 -17.06 -14.76
C ASN A 9 -17.24 -15.95 -13.73
N SER A 10 -16.03 -15.40 -13.64
CA SER A 10 -15.69 -14.29 -12.75
C SER A 10 -15.75 -12.91 -13.42
N ALA A 11 -16.06 -12.85 -14.72
CA ALA A 11 -16.21 -11.62 -15.50
C ALA A 11 -17.52 -10.81 -15.31
N PRO A 12 -18.63 -11.36 -14.77
CA PRO A 12 -19.85 -10.57 -14.59
C PRO A 12 -19.63 -9.33 -13.71
N PRO A 13 -20.28 -8.19 -14.01
CA PRO A 13 -20.16 -6.96 -13.25
C PRO A 13 -20.75 -7.10 -11.85
N LEU A 14 -20.01 -6.68 -10.84
CA LEU A 14 -20.41 -6.61 -9.44
C LEU A 14 -20.12 -5.22 -8.88
N LEU A 15 -20.99 -4.75 -7.99
CA LEU A 15 -20.75 -3.52 -7.25
C LEU A 15 -19.65 -3.77 -6.22
N PHE A 16 -18.54 -3.06 -6.37
CA PHE A 16 -17.34 -3.19 -5.55
C PHE A 16 -17.26 -2.07 -4.51
N HIS A 17 -17.05 -2.46 -3.25
CA HIS A 17 -16.75 -1.54 -2.16
C HIS A 17 -15.23 -1.57 -1.89
N PRO A 18 -14.48 -0.51 -2.22
CA PRO A 18 -13.01 -0.56 -2.23
C PRO A 18 -12.34 -0.54 -0.86
N ASP A 19 -13.08 -0.22 0.21
CA ASP A 19 -12.53 -0.11 1.56
C ASP A 19 -13.46 -0.78 2.60
N LEU A 20 -13.84 -2.03 2.34
CA LEU A 20 -14.78 -2.75 3.20
C LEU A 20 -14.07 -3.37 4.42
N HIS A 21 -13.80 -2.55 5.43
CA HIS A 21 -13.26 -2.98 6.73
C HIS A 21 -14.24 -2.74 7.88
N THR A 22 -13.98 -3.31 9.06
CA THR A 22 -14.88 -3.25 10.23
C THR A 22 -15.31 -1.84 10.63
N ARG A 23 -14.49 -0.81 10.41
CA ARG A 23 -14.87 0.59 10.73
C ARG A 23 -15.88 1.21 9.76
N ASN A 24 -16.09 0.57 8.60
CA ASN A 24 -17.09 0.96 7.61
C ASN A 24 -18.36 0.09 7.68
N ILE A 25 -18.41 -0.86 8.64
CA ILE A 25 -19.54 -1.75 8.89
C ILE A 25 -20.15 -1.42 10.25
N PHE A 26 -21.37 -0.93 10.24
CA PHE A 26 -22.15 -0.70 11.46
C PHE A 26 -23.04 -1.91 11.71
N VAL A 27 -23.13 -2.29 12.98
CA VAL A 27 -23.94 -3.42 13.43
C VAL A 27 -24.96 -2.97 14.47
N SER A 28 -25.96 -3.79 14.74
CA SER A 28 -26.95 -3.52 15.79
C SER A 28 -26.32 -3.63 17.19
N ASP A 29 -26.66 -2.69 18.07
CA ASP A 29 -26.23 -2.71 19.48
C ASP A 29 -26.79 -3.93 20.23
N ASP A 30 -28.00 -4.40 19.86
CA ASP A 30 -28.65 -5.55 20.50
C ASP A 30 -28.12 -6.89 19.96
N ASN A 31 -27.72 -6.92 18.68
CA ASN A 31 -27.20 -8.12 18.03
C ASN A 31 -26.12 -7.77 16.98
N PRO A 32 -24.83 -7.88 17.34
CA PRO A 32 -23.71 -7.57 16.45
C PRO A 32 -23.60 -8.42 15.18
N SER A 33 -24.37 -9.52 15.06
CA SER A 33 -24.46 -10.30 13.81
C SER A 33 -25.33 -9.64 12.73
N ILE A 34 -26.07 -8.59 13.08
CA ILE A 34 -26.93 -7.84 12.17
C ILE A 34 -26.21 -6.58 11.72
N ILE A 35 -25.80 -6.53 10.45
CA ILE A 35 -25.28 -5.32 9.80
C ILE A 35 -26.44 -4.35 9.60
N THR A 36 -26.31 -3.13 10.14
CA THR A 36 -27.31 -2.07 10.04
C THR A 36 -27.02 -1.10 8.90
N SER A 37 -25.73 -0.82 8.64
CA SER A 37 -25.31 0.00 7.49
C SER A 37 -23.86 -0.23 7.10
N ILE A 38 -23.56 0.01 5.83
CA ILE A 38 -22.19 0.10 5.28
C ILE A 38 -22.03 1.53 4.75
N ILE A 39 -20.93 2.19 5.11
CA ILE A 39 -20.61 3.57 4.67
C ILE A 39 -19.39 3.59 3.78
N ASP A 40 -18.97 4.78 3.33
CA ASP A 40 -17.72 5.01 2.59
C ASP A 40 -17.76 4.59 1.11
N TRP A 41 -18.95 4.69 0.51
CA TRP A 41 -19.22 4.28 -0.87
C TRP A 41 -18.69 5.22 -1.96
N GLN A 42 -18.06 6.36 -1.64
CA GLN A 42 -17.71 7.38 -2.65
C GLN A 42 -16.68 6.94 -3.69
N ALA A 43 -16.01 5.81 -3.48
CA ALA A 43 -15.09 5.21 -4.44
C ALA A 43 -15.61 3.87 -5.02
N ALA A 44 -16.89 3.53 -4.79
CA ALA A 44 -17.47 2.30 -5.31
C ALA A 44 -17.51 2.29 -6.85
N SER A 45 -17.19 1.14 -7.43
CA SER A 45 -17.19 0.94 -8.88
C SER A 45 -17.88 -0.37 -9.27
N ILE A 46 -18.14 -0.57 -10.56
CA ILE A 46 -18.69 -1.82 -11.10
C ILE A 46 -17.52 -2.58 -11.71
N GLU A 47 -17.12 -3.68 -11.08
CA GLU A 47 -15.94 -4.47 -11.46
C GLU A 47 -16.27 -5.96 -11.59
N PRO A 48 -15.48 -6.73 -12.34
CA PRO A 48 -15.60 -8.19 -12.35
C PRO A 48 -15.40 -8.83 -10.97
N ALA A 49 -16.09 -9.94 -10.71
CA ALA A 49 -16.02 -10.67 -9.44
C ALA A 49 -14.63 -11.15 -9.02
N PHE A 50 -13.71 -11.34 -9.96
CA PHE A 50 -12.35 -11.70 -9.61
C PHE A 50 -11.60 -10.60 -8.84
N TRP A 51 -12.13 -9.37 -8.75
CA TRP A 51 -11.56 -8.34 -7.88
C TRP A 51 -11.56 -8.74 -6.40
N TYR A 52 -12.53 -9.55 -5.98
CA TYR A 52 -12.59 -10.12 -4.63
C TYR A 52 -11.48 -11.13 -4.35
N SER A 53 -10.68 -11.54 -5.35
CA SER A 53 -9.59 -12.49 -5.16
C SER A 53 -8.49 -11.98 -4.23
N ASP A 54 -8.37 -10.67 -4.15
CA ASP A 54 -7.20 -10.00 -3.58
C ASP A 54 -7.46 -9.47 -2.16
N GLU A 55 -8.72 -9.13 -1.86
CA GLU A 55 -9.22 -8.79 -0.53
C GLU A 55 -10.33 -9.77 -0.13
N VAL A 56 -10.05 -11.07 -0.23
CA VAL A 56 -10.93 -12.10 0.31
C VAL A 56 -11.02 -11.87 1.82
N PRO A 57 -12.19 -11.49 2.39
CA PRO A 57 -12.36 -11.53 3.83
C PRO A 57 -11.97 -12.94 4.31
N ASP A 58 -11.31 -13.07 5.47
CA ASP A 58 -10.77 -14.33 5.98
C ASP A 58 -11.72 -15.56 5.88
N PHE A 59 -13.03 -15.32 5.85
CA PHE A 59 -14.09 -16.31 5.71
C PHE A 59 -14.46 -16.74 4.28
N ALA A 60 -13.95 -16.10 3.23
CA ALA A 60 -14.33 -16.35 1.83
C ALA A 60 -13.24 -17.05 1.00
N GLU A 61 -12.29 -17.73 1.64
CA GLU A 61 -11.20 -18.47 0.99
C GLU A 61 -11.70 -19.63 0.11
N GLY A 62 -12.01 -19.34 -1.16
CA GLY A 62 -12.40 -20.38 -2.11
C GLY A 62 -12.41 -19.92 -3.55
N SER A 63 -11.36 -20.29 -4.31
CA SER A 63 -11.23 -20.30 -5.79
C SER A 63 -10.31 -19.25 -6.47
N PRO A 64 -10.13 -18.00 -6.02
CA PRO A 64 -9.38 -17.04 -6.81
C PRO A 64 -7.85 -17.19 -6.76
N ARG A 65 -7.28 -17.69 -5.66
CA ARG A 65 -5.83 -17.93 -5.48
C ARG A 65 -5.23 -19.04 -6.37
N LEU A 66 -6.01 -19.61 -7.29
CA LEU A 66 -5.62 -20.71 -8.17
C LEU A 66 -5.36 -20.25 -9.61
N MET A 67 -5.25 -18.95 -9.87
CA MET A 67 -4.91 -18.40 -11.18
C MET A 67 -3.55 -17.68 -11.12
N ASN A 68 -2.88 -17.52 -12.26
CA ASN A 68 -1.57 -16.88 -12.33
C ASN A 68 -1.66 -15.41 -11.85
N ASP A 69 -0.84 -15.05 -10.87
CA ASP A 69 -0.76 -13.71 -10.28
C ASP A 69 -0.61 -12.59 -11.32
N ASN A 70 0.14 -12.83 -12.39
CA ASN A 70 0.35 -11.84 -13.47
C ASN A 70 -0.94 -11.49 -14.22
N ILE A 71 -2.04 -12.22 -14.01
CA ILE A 71 -3.37 -11.86 -14.54
C ILE A 71 -4.07 -10.84 -13.63
N PHE A 72 -3.87 -10.92 -12.30
CA PHE A 72 -4.63 -10.14 -11.31
C PHE A 72 -3.87 -8.96 -10.75
N ARG A 73 -2.54 -9.00 -10.74
CA ARG A 73 -1.75 -7.94 -10.13
C ARG A 73 -1.88 -6.58 -10.84
N PRO A 74 -1.95 -6.46 -12.18
CA PRO A 74 -2.19 -5.16 -12.81
C PRO A 74 -3.50 -4.51 -12.32
N PHE A 75 -4.50 -5.35 -12.11
CA PHE A 75 -5.79 -4.97 -11.56
C PHE A 75 -5.65 -4.54 -10.08
N ARG A 76 -5.02 -5.36 -9.22
CA ARG A 76 -4.72 -5.00 -7.83
C ARG A 76 -4.09 -3.60 -7.68
N TYR A 77 -3.08 -3.30 -8.49
CA TYR A 77 -2.33 -2.07 -8.33
C TYR A 77 -2.96 -0.86 -9.03
N CYS A 78 -3.85 -1.04 -10.02
CA CYS A 78 -4.47 0.11 -10.69
C CYS A 78 -5.30 0.96 -9.73
N ASN A 79 -6.06 0.32 -8.84
CA ASN A 79 -6.87 0.99 -7.82
C ASN A 79 -6.06 1.58 -6.67
N ARG A 80 -4.78 1.22 -6.57
CA ARG A 80 -3.87 1.74 -5.54
C ARG A 80 -2.96 2.85 -6.06
N THR A 81 -3.04 3.19 -7.34
CA THR A 81 -2.16 4.21 -7.94
C THR A 81 -2.30 5.60 -7.32
N TRP A 82 -3.49 5.96 -6.82
CA TRP A 82 -3.70 7.21 -6.10
C TRP A 82 -3.03 7.24 -4.72
N LYS A 83 -2.84 6.07 -4.10
CA LYS A 83 -2.29 5.92 -2.75
C LYS A 83 -0.79 5.63 -2.77
N ASP A 84 -0.37 4.64 -3.57
CA ASP A 84 1.01 4.16 -3.59
C ASP A 84 1.79 4.58 -4.86
N GLY A 85 1.16 5.36 -5.75
CA GLY A 85 1.75 5.80 -7.02
C GLY A 85 1.68 4.76 -8.14
N ALA A 86 2.13 5.15 -9.34
CA ALA A 86 2.02 4.32 -10.54
C ALA A 86 3.11 3.26 -10.72
N VAL A 87 4.12 3.23 -9.83
CA VAL A 87 5.33 2.40 -10.00
C VAL A 87 4.99 0.91 -9.97
N ALA A 88 4.22 0.46 -8.97
CA ALA A 88 3.84 -0.94 -8.87
C ALA A 88 2.92 -1.39 -10.01
N LEU A 89 1.97 -0.54 -10.42
CA LEU A 89 1.16 -0.81 -11.61
C LEU A 89 2.05 -1.01 -12.85
N ARG A 90 3.04 -0.12 -13.04
CA ARG A 90 3.97 -0.23 -14.17
C ARG A 90 4.75 -1.55 -14.14
N HIS A 91 5.21 -1.97 -12.96
CA HIS A 91 5.90 -3.24 -12.78
C HIS A 91 5.04 -4.41 -13.25
N GLU A 92 3.80 -4.46 -12.79
CA GLU A 92 2.87 -5.54 -13.15
C GLU A 92 2.46 -5.49 -14.62
N MET A 93 2.34 -4.30 -15.23
CA MET A 93 2.13 -4.18 -16.67
C MET A 93 3.32 -4.73 -17.48
N ILE A 94 4.55 -4.49 -17.03
CA ILE A 94 5.76 -5.04 -17.66
C ILE A 94 5.77 -6.57 -17.53
N GLU A 95 5.52 -7.11 -16.34
CA GLU A 95 5.48 -8.56 -16.10
C GLU A 95 4.36 -9.25 -16.88
N THR A 96 3.19 -8.62 -16.97
CA THR A 96 2.08 -9.11 -17.80
C THR A 96 2.45 -9.12 -19.28
N ALA A 97 3.10 -8.06 -19.76
CA ALA A 97 3.55 -7.98 -21.15
C ALA A 97 4.62 -9.03 -21.49
N ARG A 98 5.54 -9.32 -20.55
CA ARG A 98 6.57 -10.37 -20.69
C ARG A 98 5.95 -11.75 -20.82
N HIS A 99 4.95 -12.05 -20.00
CA HIS A 99 4.31 -13.37 -19.94
C HIS A 99 3.06 -13.48 -20.82
N TRP A 100 2.78 -12.49 -21.68
CA TRP A 100 1.52 -12.38 -22.43
C TRP A 100 1.05 -13.67 -23.11
N ASN A 101 1.97 -14.35 -23.81
CA ASN A 101 1.68 -15.59 -24.52
C ASN A 101 1.46 -16.77 -23.55
N GLU A 102 2.22 -16.83 -22.46
CA GLU A 102 2.12 -17.87 -21.43
C GLU A 102 0.82 -17.76 -20.62
N LEU A 103 0.32 -16.54 -20.47
CA LEU A 103 -0.98 -16.25 -19.88
C LEU A 103 -2.17 -16.64 -20.78
N GLY A 104 -1.90 -17.04 -22.03
CA GLY A 104 -2.91 -17.50 -22.98
C GLY A 104 -3.72 -16.37 -23.60
N PHE A 105 -3.18 -15.13 -23.63
CA PHE A 105 -3.81 -14.02 -24.34
C PHE A 105 -3.56 -14.13 -25.84
N GLU A 106 -4.58 -13.78 -26.63
CA GLU A 106 -4.50 -13.78 -28.09
C GLU A 106 -3.87 -12.48 -28.62
N GLY A 107 -3.15 -12.57 -29.73
CA GLY A 107 -2.57 -11.42 -30.41
C GLY A 107 -1.30 -10.88 -29.74
N GLN A 108 -0.85 -9.71 -30.21
CA GLN A 108 0.30 -9.01 -29.62
C GLN A 108 -0.15 -8.21 -28.39
N CYS A 109 0.68 -8.20 -27.34
CA CYS A 109 0.46 -7.36 -26.17
C CYS A 109 0.39 -5.88 -26.59
N PRO A 110 -0.66 -5.13 -26.19
CA PRO A 110 -0.78 -3.71 -26.52
C PRO A 110 0.18 -2.82 -25.70
N TYR A 111 0.72 -3.34 -24.60
CA TYR A 111 1.69 -2.62 -23.78
C TYR A 111 3.11 -2.88 -24.29
N PRO A 112 3.83 -1.85 -24.78
CA PRO A 112 5.19 -2.02 -25.27
C PRO A 112 6.15 -2.33 -24.13
N LEU A 113 7.03 -3.30 -24.34
CA LEU A 113 8.10 -3.58 -23.38
C LEU A 113 9.08 -2.39 -23.34
N PRO A 114 9.54 -1.99 -22.14
CA PRO A 114 10.46 -0.88 -21.98
C PRO A 114 11.82 -1.20 -22.64
N THR A 115 12.51 -0.15 -23.06
CA THR A 115 13.93 -0.23 -23.42
C THR A 115 14.77 -0.63 -22.20
N ARG A 116 16.01 -1.04 -22.42
CA ARG A 116 16.93 -1.41 -21.33
C ARG A 116 17.12 -0.28 -20.32
N GLU A 117 17.28 0.96 -20.78
CA GLU A 117 17.47 2.13 -19.93
C GLU A 117 16.20 2.44 -19.10
N GLU A 118 15.02 2.39 -19.73
CA GLU A 118 13.74 2.57 -19.04
C GLU A 118 13.51 1.46 -18.00
N HIS A 119 13.93 0.23 -18.31
CA HIS A 119 13.83 -0.89 -17.39
C HIS A 119 14.76 -0.73 -16.19
N GLU A 120 16.03 -0.37 -16.39
CA GLU A 120 17.00 -0.12 -15.31
C GLU A 120 16.54 1.04 -14.40
N LYS A 121 15.94 2.08 -14.98
CA LYS A 121 15.32 3.16 -14.21
C LYS A 121 14.12 2.65 -13.40
N HIS A 122 13.23 1.89 -14.04
CA HIS A 122 12.04 1.36 -13.39
C HIS A 122 12.39 0.40 -12.25
N GLU A 123 13.42 -0.44 -12.38
CA GLU A 123 13.86 -1.32 -11.28
C GLU A 123 14.25 -0.52 -10.05
N LYS A 124 14.97 0.59 -10.21
CA LYS A 124 15.33 1.46 -9.08
C LYS A 124 14.10 2.08 -8.42
N GLU A 125 13.15 2.58 -9.23
CA GLU A 125 11.88 3.11 -8.71
C GLU A 125 11.08 2.03 -7.97
N TYR A 126 11.05 0.80 -8.50
CA TYR A 126 10.31 -0.32 -7.92
C TYR A 126 10.94 -0.80 -6.60
N ARG A 127 12.27 -0.89 -6.51
CA ARG A 127 12.97 -1.22 -5.25
C ARG A 127 12.70 -0.19 -4.16
N LEU A 128 12.65 1.10 -4.51
CA LEU A 128 12.29 2.16 -3.56
C LEU A 128 10.82 2.02 -3.11
N PHE A 129 9.91 1.68 -4.02
CA PHE A 129 8.53 1.37 -3.68
C PHE A 129 8.44 0.17 -2.71
N GLU A 130 9.16 -0.92 -2.95
CA GLU A 130 9.18 -2.08 -2.06
C GLU A 130 9.74 -1.72 -0.68
N ALA A 131 10.83 -0.94 -0.64
CA ALA A 131 11.39 -0.43 0.62
C ALA A 131 10.37 0.40 1.41
N ALA A 132 9.59 1.26 0.74
CA ALA A 132 8.53 2.04 1.39
C ALA A 132 7.39 1.17 1.96
N GLN A 133 6.97 0.13 1.22
CA GLN A 133 5.92 -0.78 1.70
C GLN A 133 6.40 -1.64 2.88
N ASN A 134 7.65 -2.12 2.83
CA ASN A 134 8.26 -2.87 3.92
C ASN A 134 8.39 -1.97 5.17
N LEU A 135 8.90 -0.76 5.00
CA LEU A 135 9.01 0.23 6.08
C LEU A 135 7.65 0.49 6.73
N ARG A 136 6.59 0.73 5.95
CA ARG A 136 5.23 0.92 6.48
C ARG A 136 4.73 -0.28 7.28
N THR A 137 4.98 -1.49 6.78
CA THR A 137 4.57 -2.74 7.43
C THR A 137 5.28 -2.90 8.76
N ASP A 138 6.59 -2.67 8.80
CA ASP A 138 7.40 -2.80 10.00
C ASP A 138 7.05 -1.71 11.02
N LEU A 139 6.86 -0.46 10.59
CA LEU A 139 6.41 0.61 11.46
C LEU A 139 5.03 0.33 12.08
N SER A 140 4.08 -0.20 11.30
CA SER A 140 2.75 -0.56 11.83
C SER A 140 2.86 -1.62 12.92
N ARG A 141 3.76 -2.61 12.74
CA ARG A 141 4.02 -3.65 13.76
C ARG A 141 4.70 -3.08 15.01
N LEU A 142 5.74 -2.26 14.82
CA LEU A 142 6.54 -1.69 15.91
C LEU A 142 5.74 -0.70 16.76
N LEU A 143 4.91 0.11 16.10
CA LEU A 143 4.05 1.10 16.77
C LEU A 143 2.73 0.49 17.26
N ASN A 144 2.48 -0.79 16.96
CA ASN A 144 1.22 -1.49 17.26
C ASN A 144 0.00 -0.70 16.75
N THR A 145 0.09 -0.18 15.52
CA THR A 145 -0.96 0.60 14.86
C THR A 145 -1.63 -0.22 13.76
N ALA A 146 -2.82 0.21 13.36
CA ALA A 146 -3.42 -0.30 12.15
C ALA A 146 -2.57 0.10 10.92
N SER A 147 -2.69 -0.64 9.82
CA SER A 147 -1.90 -0.44 8.60
C SER A 147 -2.11 0.91 7.89
N ASP A 148 -3.13 1.66 8.32
CA ASP A 148 -3.45 3.02 7.88
C ASP A 148 -2.91 4.09 8.86
N GLY A 149 -2.17 3.70 9.89
CA GLY A 149 -1.54 4.59 10.86
C GLY A 149 -2.48 5.10 11.96
N TRP A 150 -3.71 4.59 12.04
CA TRP A 150 -4.66 5.04 13.07
C TRP A 150 -4.27 4.55 14.47
N VAL A 151 -4.40 5.45 15.45
CA VAL A 151 -4.27 5.15 16.89
C VAL A 151 -5.41 5.79 17.68
N PRO A 152 -5.86 5.18 18.80
CA PRO A 152 -6.81 5.81 19.71
C PRO A 152 -6.24 7.14 20.27
N PRO A 153 -7.10 8.14 20.58
CA PRO A 153 -6.66 9.40 21.15
C PRO A 153 -5.76 9.25 22.39
N ASP A 154 -6.08 8.30 23.27
CA ASP A 154 -5.31 8.04 24.49
C ASP A 154 -3.90 7.47 24.22
N GLY A 155 -3.68 6.89 23.05
CA GLY A 155 -2.39 6.37 22.60
C GLY A 155 -1.60 7.32 21.68
N TRP A 156 -2.16 8.48 21.35
CA TRP A 156 -1.60 9.39 20.34
C TRP A 156 -0.21 9.91 20.71
N GLU A 157 -0.03 10.42 21.93
CA GLU A 157 1.25 10.99 22.37
C GLU A 157 2.36 9.93 22.41
N ALA A 158 2.05 8.72 22.89
CA ALA A 158 2.98 7.61 22.92
C ALA A 158 3.39 7.17 21.51
N ALA A 159 2.43 7.07 20.58
CA ALA A 159 2.69 6.73 19.18
C ALA A 159 3.58 7.78 18.50
N GLN A 160 3.34 9.07 18.76
CA GLN A 160 4.15 10.16 18.21
C GLN A 160 5.61 10.11 18.72
N SER A 161 5.80 9.85 20.02
CA SER A 161 7.14 9.70 20.60
C SER A 161 7.88 8.50 20.01
N ALA A 162 7.23 7.33 19.95
CA ALA A 162 7.82 6.11 19.42
C ALA A 162 8.16 6.25 17.92
N GLN A 163 7.30 6.90 17.14
CA GLN A 163 7.53 7.17 15.73
C GLN A 163 8.75 8.07 15.50
N SER A 164 8.96 9.06 16.37
CA SER A 164 10.12 9.95 16.31
C SER A 164 11.42 9.20 16.63
N GLU A 165 11.40 8.35 17.66
CA GLU A 165 12.56 7.51 18.03
C GLU A 165 12.92 6.52 16.91
N LEU A 166 11.93 5.88 16.30
CA LEU A 166 12.13 4.98 15.17
C LEU A 166 12.71 5.69 13.94
N PHE A 167 12.27 6.93 13.66
CA PHE A 167 12.83 7.72 12.56
C PHE A 167 14.33 8.00 12.79
N GLU A 168 14.68 8.49 13.97
CA GLU A 168 16.08 8.79 14.31
C GLU A 168 16.95 7.53 14.29
N GLY A 169 16.45 6.42 14.85
CA GLY A 169 17.16 5.13 14.80
C GLY A 169 17.41 4.65 13.37
N MET A 170 16.41 4.75 12.49
CA MET A 170 16.54 4.39 11.08
C MET A 170 17.49 5.33 10.34
N LEU A 171 17.41 6.64 10.59
CA LEU A 171 18.30 7.64 10.01
C LEU A 171 19.77 7.36 10.40
N GLN A 172 20.03 7.05 11.67
CA GLN A 172 21.36 6.66 12.11
C GLN A 172 21.83 5.38 11.40
N ALA A 173 20.97 4.37 11.25
CA ALA A 173 21.32 3.14 10.54
C ALA A 173 21.67 3.40 9.06
N VAL A 174 20.91 4.24 8.36
CA VAL A 174 21.18 4.64 6.97
C VAL A 174 22.52 5.38 6.86
N LEU A 175 22.78 6.36 7.75
CA LEU A 175 23.99 7.19 7.67
C LEU A 175 25.26 6.46 8.11
N THR A 176 25.15 5.43 8.95
CA THR A 176 26.29 4.69 9.49
C THR A 176 26.61 3.40 8.75
N ASN A 177 25.80 2.98 7.77
CA ASN A 177 26.03 1.78 6.98
C ASN A 177 27.14 2.02 5.92
N PRO A 178 28.37 1.49 6.12
CA PRO A 178 29.47 1.69 5.19
C PRO A 178 29.36 0.82 3.93
N ASP A 179 28.49 -0.19 3.96
CA ASP A 179 28.30 -1.21 2.92
C ASP A 179 27.02 -0.96 2.09
N SER A 180 26.54 0.30 1.99
CA SER A 180 25.44 0.59 1.05
C SER A 180 25.94 0.37 -0.37
N ASP A 181 25.69 -0.82 -0.91
CA ASP A 181 25.93 -1.12 -2.31
C ASP A 181 25.05 -0.19 -3.17
N ASN A 182 25.36 -0.09 -4.46
CA ASN A 182 24.58 0.71 -5.40
C ASN A 182 23.12 0.23 -5.54
N ASP A 183 22.83 -0.97 -5.05
CA ASP A 183 21.51 -1.60 -5.07
C ASP A 183 20.64 -1.28 -3.85
N GLU A 184 21.19 -0.67 -2.79
CA GLU A 184 20.42 -0.25 -1.60
C GLU A 184 19.46 0.91 -1.96
N PRO A 185 18.14 0.77 -1.74
CA PRO A 185 17.17 1.78 -2.18
C PRO A 185 17.16 3.05 -1.30
N VAL A 186 17.62 2.97 -0.05
CA VAL A 186 17.59 4.09 0.91
C VAL A 186 18.99 4.33 1.45
N ARG A 187 19.64 5.41 0.98
CA ARG A 187 21.08 5.66 1.24
C ARG A 187 21.37 7.01 1.88
N ASP A 188 20.37 7.88 1.92
CA ASP A 188 20.50 9.21 2.48
C ASP A 188 19.21 9.63 3.20
N GLU A 189 19.34 10.68 4.00
CA GLU A 189 18.25 11.26 4.77
C GLU A 189 17.08 11.70 3.87
N MET A 190 17.39 12.29 2.71
CA MET A 190 16.38 12.81 1.80
C MET A 190 15.48 11.69 1.28
N THR A 191 16.08 10.56 0.92
CA THR A 191 15.38 9.38 0.43
C THR A 191 14.55 8.76 1.55
N LEU A 192 15.12 8.61 2.76
CA LEU A 192 14.39 8.09 3.91
C LEU A 192 13.17 8.96 4.24
N ARG A 193 13.34 10.29 4.27
CA ARG A 193 12.24 11.24 4.48
C ARG A 193 11.17 11.13 3.39
N SER A 194 11.56 10.89 2.14
CA SER A 194 10.61 10.78 1.03
C SER A 194 9.67 9.58 1.11
N ILE A 195 10.11 8.50 1.78
CA ILE A 195 9.32 7.27 1.95
C ILE A 195 8.75 7.12 3.37
N TRP A 196 9.08 8.04 4.28
CA TRP A 196 8.58 7.99 5.65
C TRP A 196 7.07 8.27 5.68
N PRO A 197 6.24 7.39 6.27
CA PRO A 197 4.79 7.48 6.12
C PRO A 197 4.10 8.48 7.05
N PHE A 198 4.85 9.21 7.89
CA PHE A 198 4.31 10.11 8.91
C PHE A 198 4.87 11.53 8.78
N ASP A 199 4.08 12.53 9.17
CA ASP A 199 4.53 13.92 9.18
C ASP A 199 5.65 14.13 10.21
N LEU A 200 6.80 14.61 9.76
CA LEU A 200 7.96 14.90 10.61
C LEU A 200 7.98 16.34 11.13
N GLU A 201 7.13 17.23 10.58
CA GLU A 201 7.22 18.69 10.80
C GLU A 201 6.64 19.17 12.15
N ARG A 202 5.89 18.33 12.88
CA ARG A 202 5.27 18.78 14.15
C ARG A 202 6.21 18.84 15.35
N ILE A 203 7.38 18.21 15.28
CA ILE A 203 8.35 18.22 16.39
C ILE A 203 8.90 19.64 16.63
N LEU A 204 9.06 20.45 15.57
CA LEU A 204 9.52 21.84 15.68
C LEU A 204 8.48 22.76 16.31
N VAL A 205 7.18 22.56 16.04
CA VAL A 205 6.13 23.43 16.58
C VAL A 205 6.00 23.24 18.10
N GLN A 206 6.06 22.01 18.60
CA GLN A 206 6.05 21.74 20.05
C GLN A 206 7.31 22.29 20.74
N TYR A 207 8.49 22.16 20.13
CA TYR A 207 9.73 22.73 20.68
C TYR A 207 9.69 24.26 20.72
N ILE A 208 9.13 24.91 19.69
CA ILE A 208 8.95 26.36 19.64
C ILE A 208 7.93 26.82 20.69
N PHE A 209 6.80 26.13 20.85
CA PHE A 209 5.78 26.47 21.85
C PHE A 209 6.27 26.26 23.30
N GLN A 210 7.02 25.19 23.57
CA GLN A 210 7.65 24.95 24.88
C GLN A 210 8.74 25.98 25.18
N SER A 211 9.59 26.32 24.19
CA SER A 211 10.64 27.33 24.34
C SER A 211 10.07 28.74 24.54
N ILE A 212 8.98 29.08 23.86
CA ILE A 212 8.28 30.37 24.02
C ILE A 212 7.56 30.43 25.37
N SER A 213 6.93 29.35 25.84
CA SER A 213 6.28 29.31 27.15
C SER A 213 7.28 29.47 28.30
N ALA A 214 8.46 28.84 28.22
CA ALA A 214 9.52 28.97 29.22
C ALA A 214 10.15 30.38 29.26
N LEU A 215 10.06 31.15 28.16
CA LEU A 215 10.52 32.54 28.07
C LEU A 215 9.47 33.56 28.53
N LEU A 216 8.18 33.23 28.43
CA LEU A 216 7.08 34.14 28.75
C LEU A 216 6.53 33.95 30.17
N TRP A 217 6.85 32.86 30.86
CA TRP A 217 6.49 32.66 32.26
C TRP A 217 7.58 31.89 33.03
N PRO A 218 8.51 32.57 33.72
CA PRO A 218 9.50 31.94 34.59
C PRO A 218 8.90 31.41 35.92
#